data_AF-A0A6B3EKJ4-F1
#
_entry.id   AF-A0A6B3EKJ4-F1
#
_cell.length_a   1.000
_cell.length_b   1.000
_cell.length_c   1.000
_cell.angle_alpha   90.00
_cell.angle_beta   90.00
_cell.angle_gamma   90.00
#
_symmetry.space_group_name_H-M   'P 1'
#
loop_
_entity.id
_entity.type
_entity.pdbx_description
1 polymer ?
#
loop_
_entity_poly.entity_id
_entity_poly.type
_entity_poly.pdbx_seq_one_letter_code
_entity_poly.pdbx_strand_id
1 'polypeptide(L)'
;TYRVTARNEGGGPADNLVLTDVLPAHTTYVPGSLRVVEGPGAGVKTDARGDDQAYYDGAARAVVYHLGTGANATTGGSLANTAELPGGSTIEYRVRIDLA
;
A
#
# COMPACT_ATOMS: atom_id res chain seq x y z
N THR A 1 -10.85 -7.44 6.96
CA THR A 1 -10.20 -6.54 5.99
C THR A 1 -9.30 -5.59 6.76
N TYR A 2 -8.13 -5.29 6.21
CA TYR A 2 -7.15 -4.37 6.78
C TYR A 2 -7.11 -3.12 5.92
N ARG A 3 -7.01 -1.96 6.57
CA ARG A 3 -6.83 -0.67 5.91
C ARG A 3 -5.75 0.12 6.62
N VAL A 4 -4.88 0.73 5.84
CA VAL A 4 -3.80 1.58 6.35
C VAL A 4 -3.85 2.90 5.59
N THR A 5 -3.87 4.00 6.33
CA THR A 5 -3.89 5.36 5.77
C THR A 5 -2.56 6.04 6.07
N ALA A 6 -1.86 6.47 5.04
CA ALA A 6 -0.65 7.28 5.13
C ALA A 6 -1.00 8.75 4.87
N ARG A 7 -0.65 9.62 5.81
CA ARG A 7 -0.79 11.09 5.67
C ARG A 7 0.57 11.75 5.91
N ASN A 8 0.89 12.74 5.09
CA ASN A 8 2.11 13.52 5.22
C ASN A 8 1.81 14.83 5.96
N GLU A 9 2.12 14.87 7.26
CA GLU A 9 1.95 16.05 8.11
C GLU A 9 3.14 17.03 8.01
N GLY A 10 4.11 16.76 7.12
CA GLY A 10 5.23 17.63 6.85
C GLY A 10 4.87 18.85 5.99
N GLY A 11 5.83 19.76 5.81
CA GLY A 11 5.62 21.01 5.06
C GLY A 11 5.67 20.86 3.53
N GLY A 12 6.34 19.83 3.01
CA GLY A 12 6.49 19.57 1.57
C GLY A 12 6.07 18.15 1.18
N PRO A 13 6.10 17.80 -0.12
CA PRO A 13 5.79 16.45 -0.56
C PRO A 13 6.76 15.41 0.02
N ALA A 14 6.25 14.21 0.29
CA ALA A 14 7.04 13.05 0.69
C ALA A 14 7.31 12.20 -0.56
N ASP A 15 8.53 12.27 -1.07
CA ASP A 15 8.95 11.60 -2.31
C ASP A 15 9.44 10.16 -2.07
N ASN A 16 9.34 9.36 -3.13
CA ASN A 16 9.69 7.94 -3.14
C ASN A 16 8.99 7.15 -2.00
N LEU A 17 7.70 7.42 -1.80
CA LEU A 17 6.93 6.80 -0.73
C LEU A 17 6.68 5.32 -1.01
N VAL A 18 7.17 4.47 -0.10
CA VAL A 18 6.91 3.03 -0.07
C VAL A 18 6.34 2.65 1.29
N LEU A 19 5.19 1.98 1.28
CA LEU A 19 4.56 1.41 2.47
C LEU A 19 4.76 -0.10 2.44
N THR A 20 5.29 -0.65 3.55
CA THR A 20 5.41 -2.10 3.76
C THR A 20 4.67 -2.48 5.03
N ASP A 21 3.79 -3.47 4.96
CA ASP A 21 3.05 -3.99 6.10
C ASP A 21 3.25 -5.51 6.21
N VAL A 22 3.85 -5.94 7.31
CA VAL A 22 4.15 -7.35 7.59
C VAL A 22 2.93 -8.00 8.24
N LEU A 23 2.46 -9.10 7.66
CA LEU A 23 1.32 -9.83 8.15
C LEU A 23 1.61 -10.42 9.54
N PRO A 24 0.70 -10.23 10.52
CA PRO A 24 0.81 -10.84 11.83
C PRO A 24 0.97 -12.37 11.76
N ALA A 25 1.56 -12.95 12.81
CA ALA A 25 1.52 -14.39 13.01
C ALA A 25 0.07 -14.91 13.01
N HIS A 26 -0.12 -16.16 12.59
CA HIS A 26 -1.44 -16.82 12.50
C HIS A 26 -2.43 -16.11 11.56
N THR A 27 -1.90 -15.43 10.54
CA THR A 27 -2.70 -14.89 9.45
C THR A 27 -2.10 -15.27 8.10
N THR A 28 -2.99 -15.59 7.16
CA THR A 28 -2.64 -15.90 5.77
C THR A 28 -3.18 -14.82 4.84
N TYR A 29 -2.32 -14.29 3.97
CA TYR A 29 -2.73 -13.33 2.93
C TYR A 29 -3.82 -13.93 2.04
N VAL A 30 -4.81 -13.12 1.66
CA VAL A 30 -5.84 -13.52 0.69
C VAL A 30 -5.44 -12.99 -0.69
N PRO A 31 -5.11 -13.87 -1.67
CA PRO A 31 -4.72 -13.45 -3.02
C PRO A 31 -5.74 -12.55 -3.71
N GLY A 32 -5.24 -11.65 -4.55
CA GLY A 32 -6.04 -10.69 -5.34
C GLY A 32 -6.78 -9.68 -4.48
N SER A 33 -6.27 -9.39 -3.28
CA SER A 33 -6.93 -8.46 -2.35
C SER A 33 -6.30 -7.08 -2.29
N LEU A 34 -5.18 -6.85 -2.97
CA LEU A 34 -4.50 -5.55 -2.93
C LEU A 34 -5.33 -4.46 -3.61
N ARG A 35 -5.46 -3.31 -2.94
CA ARG A 35 -6.18 -2.15 -3.46
C ARG A 35 -5.67 -0.87 -2.84
N VAL A 36 -5.54 0.16 -3.67
CA VAL A 36 -5.51 1.55 -3.19
C VAL A 36 -6.96 2.05 -3.20
N VAL A 37 -7.51 2.36 -2.04
CA VAL A 37 -8.91 2.77 -1.86
C VAL A 37 -9.08 4.26 -2.10
N GLU A 38 -8.09 5.06 -1.68
CA GLU A 38 -8.10 6.52 -1.77
C GLU A 38 -6.68 7.03 -2.02
N GLY A 39 -6.57 8.15 -2.75
CA GLY A 39 -5.30 8.78 -3.11
C GLY A 39 -4.82 8.43 -4.52
N PRO A 40 -3.67 8.98 -4.94
CA PRO A 40 -3.07 8.69 -6.23
C PRO A 40 -2.88 7.19 -6.46
N GLY A 41 -3.22 6.69 -7.66
CA GLY A 41 -3.13 5.28 -7.99
C GLY A 41 -4.29 4.42 -7.47
N ALA A 42 -5.42 5.02 -7.05
CA ALA A 42 -6.62 4.33 -6.63
C ALA A 42 -7.07 3.25 -7.63
N GLY A 43 -7.54 2.12 -7.10
CA GLY A 43 -7.95 0.95 -7.87
C GLY A 43 -7.32 -0.34 -7.36
N VAL A 44 -7.84 -1.46 -7.88
CA VAL A 44 -7.30 -2.81 -7.63
C VAL A 44 -5.85 -2.88 -8.10
N LYS A 45 -5.07 -3.71 -7.40
CA LYS A 45 -3.69 -4.03 -7.74
C LYS A 45 -3.51 -5.54 -7.88
N THR A 46 -2.52 -5.96 -8.62
CA THR A 46 -2.11 -7.36 -8.74
C THR A 46 -1.18 -7.74 -7.59
N ASP A 47 -0.97 -9.05 -7.39
CA ASP A 47 -0.08 -9.54 -6.33
C ASP A 47 1.38 -9.70 -6.81
N ALA A 48 1.61 -9.58 -8.12
CA ALA A 48 2.90 -9.85 -8.74
C ALA A 48 3.85 -8.67 -8.54
N ARG A 49 5.14 -8.95 -8.36
CA ARG A 49 6.14 -7.88 -8.27
C ARG A 49 6.45 -7.36 -9.67
N GLY A 50 6.41 -6.03 -9.84
CA GLY A 50 6.98 -5.35 -11.00
C GLY A 50 6.03 -5.12 -12.19
N ASP A 51 4.74 -5.43 -12.06
CA ASP A 51 3.71 -5.10 -13.06
C ASP A 51 2.92 -3.83 -12.70
N ASP A 52 2.54 -3.66 -11.43
CA ASP A 52 1.87 -2.45 -10.92
C ASP A 52 2.41 -1.97 -9.56
N GLN A 53 1.77 -0.96 -8.97
CA GLN A 53 2.21 -0.27 -7.77
C GLN A 53 2.16 -1.08 -6.47
N ALA A 54 1.69 -2.32 -6.45
CA ALA A 54 1.69 -3.14 -5.25
C ALA A 54 2.05 -4.59 -5.53
N TYR A 55 2.48 -5.31 -4.49
CA TYR A 55 2.70 -6.75 -4.57
C TYR A 55 2.66 -7.39 -3.19
N TYR A 56 2.49 -8.71 -3.16
CA TYR A 56 2.67 -9.52 -1.95
C TYR A 56 4.04 -10.20 -1.97
N ASP A 57 4.85 -9.95 -0.94
CA ASP A 57 6.11 -10.63 -0.70
C ASP A 57 5.87 -11.87 0.18
N GLY A 58 5.79 -13.04 -0.45
CA GLY A 58 5.60 -14.30 0.27
C GLY A 58 6.77 -14.69 1.18
N ALA A 59 7.99 -14.26 0.88
CA ALA A 59 9.16 -14.58 1.69
C ALA A 59 9.21 -13.72 2.96
N ALA A 60 8.87 -12.42 2.84
CA ALA A 60 8.78 -11.51 3.98
C ALA A 60 7.42 -11.57 4.70
N ARG A 61 6.42 -12.28 4.14
CA ARG A 61 5.01 -12.24 4.56
C ARG A 61 4.51 -10.80 4.68
N ALA A 62 4.74 -9.99 3.65
CA ALA A 62 4.41 -8.56 3.68
C ALA A 62 3.68 -8.11 2.42
N VAL A 63 2.80 -7.13 2.55
CA VAL A 63 2.29 -6.36 1.40
C VAL A 63 3.14 -5.12 1.22
N VAL A 64 3.44 -4.78 -0.02
CA VAL A 64 4.25 -3.60 -0.37
C VAL A 64 3.48 -2.76 -1.37
N TYR A 65 3.45 -1.44 -1.12
CA TYR A 65 2.81 -0.45 -1.98
C TYR A 65 3.77 0.70 -2.26
N HIS A 66 3.97 0.99 -3.54
CA HIS A 66 4.54 2.25 -4.00
C HIS A 66 3.41 3.28 -4.09
N LEU A 67 3.44 4.32 -3.27
CA LEU A 67 2.31 5.25 -3.10
C LEU A 67 2.67 6.66 -3.57
N GLY A 68 1.64 7.46 -3.87
CA GLY A 68 1.78 8.84 -4.29
C GLY A 68 1.77 9.03 -5.81
N THR A 69 1.71 10.29 -6.23
CA THR A 69 1.68 10.66 -7.65
C THR A 69 2.98 10.24 -8.33
N GLY A 70 2.89 9.59 -9.49
CA GLY A 70 4.04 9.08 -10.25
C GLY A 70 4.58 7.72 -9.78
N ALA A 71 3.98 7.11 -8.75
CA ALA A 71 4.35 5.76 -8.33
C ALA A 71 4.13 4.73 -9.45
N ASN A 72 5.06 3.79 -9.56
CA ASN A 72 5.03 2.71 -10.55
C ASN A 72 5.45 1.37 -9.91
N ALA A 73 5.68 0.36 -10.73
CA ALA A 73 5.94 -0.98 -10.22
C ALA A 73 7.29 -1.18 -9.51
N THR A 74 8.18 -0.19 -9.57
CA THR A 74 9.52 -0.27 -8.99
C THR A 74 9.92 0.95 -8.17
N THR A 75 9.18 2.06 -8.25
CA THR A 75 9.53 3.33 -7.62
C THR A 75 8.33 3.94 -6.91
N GLY A 76 8.55 4.41 -5.68
CA GLY A 76 7.57 5.18 -4.92
C GLY A 76 7.27 6.53 -5.58
N GLY A 77 6.06 7.04 -5.35
CA GLY A 77 5.63 8.33 -5.85
C GLY A 77 5.83 9.45 -4.84
N SER A 78 5.25 10.60 -5.15
CA SER A 78 5.24 11.79 -4.30
C SER A 78 3.88 11.94 -3.62
N LEU A 79 3.85 11.90 -2.29
CA LEU A 79 2.65 12.14 -1.49
C LEU A 79 2.63 13.59 -1.01
N ALA A 80 1.68 14.37 -1.54
CA ALA A 80 1.43 15.74 -1.12
C ALA A 80 1.13 15.82 0.39
N ASN A 81 1.42 16.97 1.00
CA ASN A 81 1.15 17.19 2.41
C ASN A 81 -0.35 17.27 2.71
N THR A 82 -0.73 17.29 3.98
CA THR A 82 -2.13 17.35 4.42
C THR A 82 -2.85 18.67 4.09
N ALA A 83 -2.15 19.72 3.67
CA ALA A 83 -2.79 20.93 3.17
C ALA A 83 -3.35 20.74 1.75
N GLU A 84 -2.64 19.97 0.90
CA GLU A 84 -3.03 19.69 -0.48
C GLU A 84 -3.83 18.39 -0.63
N LEU A 85 -3.52 17.37 0.20
CA LEU A 85 -4.18 16.07 0.21
C LEU A 85 -4.53 15.66 1.65
N PRO A 86 -5.60 16.21 2.25
CA PRO A 86 -5.95 15.98 3.66
C PRO A 86 -6.18 14.51 4.03
N GLY A 87 -6.72 13.71 3.09
CA GLY A 87 -6.98 12.27 3.27
C GLY A 87 -5.75 11.38 3.10
N GLY A 88 -4.67 11.91 2.49
CA GLY A 88 -3.49 11.13 2.16
C GLY A 88 -3.77 9.99 1.16
N SER A 89 -3.20 8.82 1.40
CA SER A 89 -3.45 7.60 0.62
C SER A 89 -3.86 6.45 1.54
N THR A 90 -4.91 5.72 1.16
CA THR A 90 -5.42 4.58 1.93
C THR A 90 -5.31 3.30 1.11
N ILE A 91 -4.62 2.30 1.64
CA ILE A 91 -4.56 0.95 1.08
C ILE A 91 -5.54 0.01 1.77
N GLU A 92 -5.88 -1.08 1.11
CA GLU A 92 -6.69 -2.17 1.61
C GLU A 92 -6.13 -3.52 1.15
N TYR A 93 -6.14 -4.49 2.05
CA TYR A 93 -5.87 -5.88 1.74
C TYR A 93 -6.64 -6.80 2.70
N ARG A 94 -6.67 -8.09 2.41
CA ARG A 94 -7.34 -9.09 3.23
C ARG A 94 -6.36 -10.15 3.69
N VAL A 95 -6.59 -10.62 4.91
CA VAL A 95 -5.97 -11.81 5.46
C VAL A 95 -7.08 -12.69 6.06
N ARG A 96 -6.80 -13.97 6.17
CA ARG A 96 -7.60 -14.95 6.90
C ARG A 96 -6.87 -15.29 8.21
N ILE A 97 -7.60 -15.40 9.31
CA ILE A 97 -7.05 -15.95 10.55
C ILE A 97 -6.90 -17.45 10.38
N ASP A 98 -5.73 -17.98 10.72
CA ASP A 98 -5.48 -19.41 10.74
C ASP A 98 -6.03 -19.98 12.05
N LEU A 99 -6.89 -20.99 11.96
CA LEU A 99 -7.34 -21.71 13.14
C LEU A 99 -6.24 -22.69 13.57
N ALA A 100 -5.98 -22.73 14.87
CA ALA A 100 -5.08 -23.70 15.49
C ALA A 100 -5.64 -25.12 15.40
#